data_AF-A0A7V5LRJ8-F1
#
_entry.id   AF-A0A7V5LRJ8-F1
#
_cell.length_a   1.000
_cell.length_b   1.000
_cell.length_c   1.000
_cell.angle_alpha   90.00
_cell.angle_beta   90.00
_cell.angle_gamma   90.00
#
_symmetry.space_group_name_H-M   'P 1'
#
loop_
_entity.id
_entity.type
_entity.pdbx_description
1 polymer ?
#
loop_
_entity_poly.entity_id
_entity_poly.type
_entity_poly.pdbx_seq_one_letter_code
_entity_poly.pdbx_strand_id
1 'polypeptide(L)'
;MKAWVKPIRLSRQQQGQVVLKFKIPENLRVKPLPNFIIEFEPSDGALFSKNFFTASDLSMEILEDDGQEYLNLSQPVEITFTVPLKAKRGRHVIRGKVKYFAYSISENWCLKTTAKFETYFYTRASVYRKKSGK
;
A
#
# COMPACT_ATOMS: atom_id res chain seq x y z
N MET A 1 -4.25 -9.92 5.06
CA MET A 1 -3.37 -9.08 4.21
C MET A 1 -1.93 -9.20 4.69
N LYS A 2 -0.94 -9.04 3.80
CA LYS A 2 0.49 -8.95 4.16
C LYS A 2 1.05 -7.61 3.71
N ALA A 3 1.96 -7.04 4.49
CA ALA A 3 2.64 -5.79 4.19
C ALA A 3 4.15 -5.94 4.42
N TRP A 4 4.97 -5.39 3.52
CA TRP A 4 6.43 -5.31 3.69
C TRP A 4 6.98 -4.07 3.00
N VAL A 5 8.26 -3.76 3.23
CA VAL A 5 8.96 -2.66 2.55
C VAL A 5 10.05 -3.19 1.64
N LYS A 6 10.18 -2.61 0.44
CA LYS A 6 11.29 -2.87 -0.47
C LYS A 6 11.98 -1.56 -0.92
N PRO A 7 13.33 -1.48 -0.87
CA PRO A 7 14.22 -2.36 -0.09
C PRO A 7 14.00 -2.20 1.42
N ILE A 8 14.27 -3.25 2.20
CA ILE A 8 14.09 -3.24 3.67
C ILE A 8 15.08 -2.31 4.40
N ARG A 9 16.20 -1.95 3.74
CA ARG A 9 17.21 -1.03 4.26
C ARG A 9 17.37 0.13 3.30
N LEU A 10 17.08 1.34 3.77
CA LEU A 10 17.10 2.58 3.00
C LEU A 10 18.09 3.58 3.61
N SER A 11 18.63 4.46 2.78
CA SER A 11 19.36 5.66 3.20
C SER A 11 18.41 6.86 3.25
N ARG A 12 18.81 7.94 3.92
CA ARG A 12 18.07 9.21 3.87
C ARG A 12 17.97 9.70 2.43
N GLN A 13 16.85 10.31 2.05
CA GLN A 13 16.53 10.73 0.69
C GLN A 13 16.40 9.58 -0.33
N GLN A 14 16.48 8.32 0.10
CA GLN A 14 16.21 7.18 -0.77
C GLN A 14 14.70 6.93 -0.85
N GLN A 15 14.23 6.57 -2.04
CA GLN A 15 12.88 6.07 -2.23
C GLN A 15 12.79 4.59 -1.87
N GLY A 16 11.71 4.24 -1.19
CA GLY A 16 11.30 2.86 -0.94
C GLY A 16 9.82 2.69 -1.29
N GLN A 17 9.36 1.45 -1.24
CA GLN A 17 7.97 1.10 -1.52
C GLN A 17 7.42 0.26 -0.37
N VAL A 18 6.23 0.64 0.10
CA VAL A 18 5.38 -0.26 0.88
C VAL A 18 4.66 -1.16 -0.12
N VAL A 19 4.75 -2.46 0.09
CA VAL A 19 4.10 -3.46 -0.75
C VAL A 19 3.00 -4.13 0.06
N LEU A 20 1.78 -4.09 -0.45
CA LEU A 20 0.59 -4.67 0.16
C LEU A 20 0.09 -5.82 -0.70
N LYS A 21 0.09 -7.03 -0.15
CA LYS A 21 -0.50 -8.22 -0.78
C LYS A 21 -1.80 -8.58 -0.10
N PHE A 22 -2.89 -8.44 -0.84
CA PHE A 22 -4.22 -8.82 -0.42
C PHE A 22 -4.37 -10.34 -0.49
N LYS A 23 -5.15 -10.88 0.44
CA LYS A 23 -5.58 -12.29 0.43
C LYS A 23 -7.09 -12.23 0.57
N ILE A 24 -7.78 -12.25 -0.55
CA ILE A 24 -9.23 -12.25 -0.62
C ILE A 24 -9.64 -13.71 -0.90
N PRO A 25 -10.57 -14.28 -0.13
CA PRO A 25 -11.16 -15.59 -0.45
C PRO A 25 -11.71 -15.63 -1.87
N GLU A 26 -11.63 -16.77 -2.54
CA GLU A 26 -12.00 -16.91 -3.97
C GLU A 26 -13.47 -16.59 -4.24
N ASN A 27 -14.35 -16.82 -3.26
CA ASN A 27 -15.77 -16.50 -3.33
C ASN A 27 -16.09 -15.02 -3.07
N LEU A 28 -15.08 -14.17 -2.82
CA LEU A 28 -15.24 -12.75 -2.58
C LEU A 28 -14.50 -11.90 -3.61
N ARG A 29 -15.10 -10.78 -3.96
CA ARG A 29 -14.51 -9.74 -4.81
C ARG A 29 -14.53 -8.40 -4.09
N VAL A 30 -13.70 -7.46 -4.52
CA VAL A 30 -13.61 -6.12 -3.93
C VAL A 30 -14.06 -5.10 -4.97
N LYS A 31 -15.04 -4.26 -4.63
CA LYS A 31 -15.53 -3.25 -5.57
C LYS A 31 -14.54 -2.09 -5.72
N PRO A 32 -14.34 -1.54 -6.93
CA PRO A 32 -13.57 -0.32 -7.13
C PRO A 32 -14.27 0.90 -6.50
N LEU A 33 -15.61 0.93 -6.59
CA LEU A 33 -16.48 1.98 -6.07
C LEU A 33 -17.55 1.37 -5.13
N PRO A 34 -18.05 2.11 -4.12
CA PRO A 34 -17.78 3.52 -3.83
C PRO A 34 -16.49 3.78 -3.04
N ASN A 35 -15.86 2.75 -2.44
CA ASN A 35 -14.66 2.98 -1.64
C ASN A 35 -13.67 1.80 -1.71
N PHE A 36 -12.49 2.09 -2.24
CA PHE A 36 -11.23 1.43 -1.91
C PHE A 36 -10.22 2.52 -1.55
N ILE A 37 -9.80 2.56 -0.28
CA ILE A 37 -8.92 3.61 0.24
C ILE A 37 -7.84 3.00 1.13
N ILE A 38 -6.58 3.30 0.84
CA ILE A 38 -5.43 2.97 1.67
C ILE A 38 -5.00 4.24 2.40
N GLU A 39 -5.01 4.23 3.72
CA GLU A 39 -4.63 5.37 4.58
C GLU A 39 -3.39 5.01 5.40
N PHE A 40 -2.42 5.92 5.46
CA PHE A 40 -1.24 5.79 6.30
C PHE A 40 -1.33 6.67 7.54
N GLU A 41 -0.86 6.14 8.66
CA GLU A 41 -0.60 6.96 9.84
C GLU A 41 0.70 7.77 9.62
N PRO A 42 0.82 8.98 10.19
CA PRO A 42 2.06 9.74 10.14
C PRO A 42 3.26 8.92 10.64
N SER A 43 4.38 9.01 9.93
CA SER A 43 5.63 8.31 10.29
C SER A 43 6.82 9.25 10.16
N ASP A 44 7.64 9.35 11.20
CA ASP A 44 8.87 10.16 11.19
C ASP A 44 9.93 9.61 10.22
N GLY A 45 9.78 8.35 9.80
CA GLY A 45 10.72 7.65 8.93
C GLY A 45 10.33 7.64 7.46
N ALA A 46 9.04 7.81 7.13
CA ALA A 46 8.52 7.63 5.77
C ALA A 46 7.61 8.79 5.35
N LEU A 47 8.01 9.49 4.29
CA LEU A 47 7.24 10.57 3.70
C LEU A 47 6.53 10.08 2.43
N PHE A 48 5.20 10.04 2.47
CA PHE A 48 4.36 9.76 1.31
C PHE A 48 3.96 11.06 0.60
N SER A 49 3.60 10.97 -0.68
CA SER A 49 3.10 12.13 -1.44
C SER A 49 1.74 12.63 -0.95
N LYS A 50 0.97 11.74 -0.31
CA LYS A 50 -0.35 12.01 0.26
C LYS A 50 -0.66 11.02 1.39
N ASN A 51 -1.68 11.34 2.18
CA ASN A 51 -2.07 10.57 3.36
C ASN A 51 -2.98 9.37 3.03
N PHE A 52 -3.65 9.41 1.87
CA PHE A 52 -4.51 8.33 1.41
C PHE A 52 -4.42 8.11 -0.10
N PHE A 53 -4.69 6.88 -0.54
CA PHE A 53 -4.62 6.46 -1.93
C PHE A 53 -5.89 5.70 -2.29
N THR A 54 -6.52 6.07 -3.40
CA THR A 54 -7.65 5.37 -4.01
C THR A 54 -7.17 4.31 -5.01
N ALA A 55 -8.07 3.48 -5.53
CA ALA A 55 -7.75 2.53 -6.60
C ALA A 55 -7.19 3.24 -7.86
N SER A 56 -7.79 4.38 -8.25
CA SER A 56 -7.35 5.17 -9.41
C SER A 56 -5.96 5.78 -9.20
N ASP A 57 -5.67 6.25 -8.00
CA ASP A 57 -4.35 6.81 -7.64
C ASP A 57 -3.21 5.80 -7.78
N LEU A 58 -3.55 4.52 -7.64
CA LEU A 58 -2.63 3.39 -7.67
C LEU A 58 -2.68 2.67 -9.01
N SER A 59 -3.44 3.21 -9.98
CA SER A 59 -3.65 2.64 -11.30
C SER A 59 -4.02 1.16 -11.23
N MET A 60 -4.87 0.81 -10.26
CA MET A 60 -5.30 -0.58 -10.06
C MET A 60 -6.21 -1.00 -11.20
N GLU A 61 -5.94 -2.18 -11.74
CA GLU A 61 -6.75 -2.76 -12.81
C GLU A 61 -8.14 -3.13 -12.28
N ILE A 62 -9.16 -2.80 -13.08
CA ILE A 62 -10.54 -3.17 -12.84
C ILE A 62 -10.88 -4.26 -13.85
N LEU A 63 -11.45 -5.35 -13.35
CA LEU A 63 -11.94 -6.46 -14.15
C LEU A 63 -13.47 -6.49 -14.06
N GLU A 64 -14.09 -7.14 -15.03
CA GLU A 64 -15.53 -7.34 -15.09
C GLU A 64 -15.85 -8.84 -15.13
N ASP A 65 -16.87 -9.25 -14.39
CA ASP A 65 -17.42 -10.60 -14.39
C ASP A 65 -18.93 -10.51 -14.16
N ASP A 66 -19.73 -11.11 -15.05
CA ASP A 66 -21.20 -11.06 -15.05
C ASP A 66 -21.78 -9.63 -14.88
N GLY A 67 -21.22 -8.66 -15.61
CA GLY A 67 -21.63 -7.25 -15.55
C GLY A 67 -21.28 -6.54 -14.24
N GLN A 68 -20.48 -7.15 -13.36
CA GLN A 68 -20.01 -6.55 -12.11
C GLN A 68 -18.50 -6.27 -12.16
N GLU A 69 -18.15 -5.01 -11.90
CA GLU A 69 -16.75 -4.58 -11.78
C GLU A 69 -16.13 -4.93 -10.43
N TYR A 70 -14.87 -5.38 -10.45
CA TYR A 70 -14.06 -5.64 -9.26
C TYR A 70 -12.59 -5.28 -9.48
N LEU A 71 -11.89 -4.98 -8.38
CA LEU A 71 -10.46 -4.70 -8.41
C LEU A 71 -9.65 -6.00 -8.61
N ASN A 72 -8.69 -5.96 -9.54
CA ASN A 72 -7.69 -7.00 -9.63
C ASN A 72 -6.70 -6.87 -8.48
N LEU A 73 -6.84 -7.76 -7.49
CA LEU A 73 -5.97 -7.83 -6.31
C LEU A 73 -4.99 -9.02 -6.36
N SER A 74 -4.81 -9.63 -7.54
CA SER A 74 -3.85 -10.72 -7.74
C SER A 74 -2.40 -10.25 -7.57
N GLN A 75 -2.11 -9.03 -8.03
CA GLN A 75 -0.81 -8.39 -7.91
C GLN A 75 -0.69 -7.58 -6.62
N PRO A 76 0.50 -7.50 -6.02
CA PRO A 76 0.74 -6.60 -4.90
C PRO A 76 0.57 -5.13 -5.31
N VAL A 77 -0.01 -4.35 -4.41
CA VAL A 77 -0.08 -2.89 -4.56
C VAL A 77 1.19 -2.28 -3.99
N GLU A 78 1.85 -1.41 -4.77
CA GLU A 78 3.13 -0.79 -4.40
C GLU A 78 2.98 0.72 -4.25
N ILE A 79 3.33 1.23 -3.07
CA ILE A 79 3.14 2.63 -2.70
C ILE A 79 4.49 3.23 -2.33
N THR A 80 4.92 4.20 -3.12
CA THR A 80 6.23 4.84 -2.96
C THR A 80 6.22 5.82 -1.79
N PHE A 81 7.31 5.80 -1.03
CA PHE A 81 7.64 6.81 -0.03
C PHE A 81 9.11 7.21 -0.14
N THR A 82 9.47 8.34 0.46
CA THR A 82 10.85 8.80 0.57
C THR A 82 11.27 8.87 2.03
N VAL A 83 12.49 8.44 2.34
CA VAL A 83 13.04 8.60 3.70
C VAL A 83 13.43 10.07 3.93
N PRO A 84 12.88 10.76 4.95
CA PRO A 84 13.24 12.16 5.24
C PRO A 84 14.73 12.35 5.50
N LEU A 85 15.26 13.54 5.19
CA LEU A 85 16.67 13.86 5.47
C LEU A 85 16.99 13.77 6.98
N LYS A 86 16.03 14.20 7.81
CA LYS A 86 16.14 14.21 9.27
C LYS A 86 15.81 12.86 9.93
N ALA A 87 15.53 11.81 9.15
CA ALA A 87 15.18 10.51 9.70
C ALA A 87 16.32 9.96 10.58
N LYS A 88 15.95 9.47 11.78
CA LYS A 88 16.90 8.82 12.70
C LYS A 88 17.41 7.51 12.09
N ARG A 89 18.63 7.11 12.45
CA ARG A 89 19.12 5.76 12.10
C ARG A 89 18.32 4.72 12.89
N GLY A 90 18.07 3.56 12.31
CA GLY A 90 17.43 2.44 13.02
C GLY A 90 16.13 1.99 12.37
N ARG A 91 15.31 1.26 13.13
CA ARG A 91 14.03 0.69 12.69
C ARG A 91 12.94 1.78 12.68
N HIS A 92 12.21 1.87 11.59
CA HIS A 92 11.04 2.73 11.42
C HIS A 92 9.82 1.88 11.12
N VAL A 93 8.72 2.15 11.82
CA VAL A 93 7.46 1.45 11.64
C VAL A 93 6.55 2.29 10.74
N ILE A 94 5.88 1.62 9.81
CA ILE A 94 4.84 2.20 8.97
C ILE A 94 3.53 1.47 9.31
N ARG A 95 2.52 2.25 9.66
CA ARG A 95 1.17 1.77 9.97
C ARG A 95 0.17 2.35 9.00
N GLY A 96 -0.88 1.61 8.77
CA GLY A 96 -1.99 2.07 7.96
C GLY A 96 -3.17 1.14 8.01
N LYS A 97 -4.16 1.46 7.20
CA LYS A 97 -5.39 0.68 7.06
C LYS A 97 -5.92 0.77 5.64
N VAL A 98 -6.60 -0.28 5.21
CA VAL A 98 -7.30 -0.33 3.93
C VAL A 98 -8.78 -0.45 4.22
N LYS A 99 -9.57 0.52 3.75
CA LYS A 99 -11.03 0.50 3.78
C LYS A 99 -11.52 0.05 2.42
N TYR A 100 -12.34 -0.99 2.39
CA TYR A 100 -12.88 -1.49 1.12
C TYR A 100 -14.24 -2.17 1.31
N PHE A 101 -14.99 -2.28 0.21
CA PHE A 101 -16.21 -3.07 0.13
C PHE A 101 -15.91 -4.40 -0.55
N ALA A 102 -16.20 -5.50 0.15
CA ALA A 102 -16.16 -6.84 -0.42
C ALA A 102 -17.58 -7.33 -0.69
N TYR A 103 -17.81 -8.05 -1.78
CA TYR A 103 -19.09 -8.69 -2.06
C TYR A 103 -18.90 -10.17 -2.33
N SER A 104 -19.92 -10.95 -1.96
CA SER A 104 -19.98 -12.37 -2.24
C SER A 104 -20.44 -12.61 -3.67
N ILE A 105 -19.70 -13.48 -4.37
CA ILE A 105 -20.06 -13.90 -5.74
C ILE A 105 -21.35 -14.74 -5.71
N SER A 106 -21.53 -15.57 -4.67
CA SER A 106 -22.63 -16.56 -4.62
C SER A 106 -23.81 -16.15 -3.74
N GLU A 107 -23.60 -15.33 -2.72
CA GLU A 107 -24.59 -15.10 -1.65
C GLU A 107 -25.18 -13.68 -1.64
N ASN A 108 -24.93 -12.89 -2.70
CA ASN A 108 -25.51 -11.57 -2.95
C ASN A 108 -25.50 -10.59 -1.74
N TRP A 109 -24.44 -10.64 -0.92
CA TRP A 109 -24.22 -9.72 0.18
C TRP A 109 -22.97 -8.88 -0.04
N CYS A 110 -22.92 -7.71 0.61
CA CYS A 110 -21.79 -6.78 0.59
C CYS A 110 -21.37 -6.41 2.02
N LEU A 111 -20.07 -6.40 2.28
CA LEU A 111 -19.47 -6.06 3.56
C LEU A 111 -18.51 -4.88 3.39
N LYS A 112 -18.76 -3.83 4.16
CA LYS A 112 -17.77 -2.77 4.38
C LYS A 112 -16.77 -3.24 5.44
N THR A 113 -15.50 -3.30 5.09
CA THR A 113 -14.46 -3.76 6.02
C THR A 113 -13.26 -2.82 6.07
N THR A 114 -12.47 -2.94 7.12
CA THR A 114 -11.22 -2.21 7.31
C THR A 114 -10.14 -3.18 7.77
N ALA A 115 -9.08 -3.33 6.96
CA ALA A 115 -7.93 -4.15 7.29
C ALA A 115 -6.76 -3.26 7.70
N LYS A 116 -6.31 -3.36 8.96
CA LYS A 116 -5.10 -2.67 9.43
C LYS A 116 -3.84 -3.42 8.98
N PHE A 117 -2.74 -2.69 8.80
CA PHE A 117 -1.43 -3.27 8.58
C PHE A 117 -0.33 -2.52 9.33
N GLU A 118 0.73 -3.26 9.60
CA GLU A 118 1.98 -2.73 10.12
C GLU A 118 3.13 -3.36 9.32
N THR A 119 4.12 -2.56 8.99
CA THR A 119 5.39 -3.01 8.41
C THR A 119 6.53 -2.15 8.96
N TYR A 120 7.76 -2.49 8.63
CA TYR A 120 8.91 -1.73 9.06
C TYR A 120 10.01 -1.76 8.00
N PHE A 121 10.95 -0.83 8.14
CA PHE A 121 12.21 -0.81 7.41
C PHE A 121 13.31 -0.23 8.30
N TYR A 122 14.54 -0.26 7.82
CA TYR A 122 15.69 0.30 8.53
C TYR A 122 16.32 1.45 7.75
N THR A 123 16.61 2.54 8.45
CA THR A 123 17.33 3.69 7.91
C THR A 123 18.81 3.62 8.31
N ARG A 124 19.71 3.73 7.32
CA ARG A 124 21.16 3.88 7.51
C ARG A 124 21.52 5.33 7.87
N ALA A 125 22.71 5.53 8.41
CA ALA A 125 23.23 6.89 8.64
C ALA A 125 23.59 7.63 7.32
N SER A 126 23.79 6.90 6.23
CA SER A 126 24.12 7.47 4.94
C SER A 126 22.97 8.27 4.34
N VAL A 127 23.33 9.29 3.56
CA VAL A 127 22.42 9.99 2.64
C VAL A 127 22.58 9.38 1.25
N TYR A 128 21.48 9.06 0.60
CA TYR A 128 21.48 8.52 -0.75
C TYR A 128 21.96 9.58 -1.74
N ARG A 129 23.02 9.25 -2.49
CA ARG A 129 23.46 10.02 -3.65
C ARG A 129 23.17 9.18 -4.88
N LYS A 130 22.21 9.62 -5.69
CA LYS A 130 21.96 9.00 -7.01
C LYS A 130 23.25 9.16 -7.81
N LYS A 131 23.87 8.06 -8.25
CA LYS A 131 25.04 8.14 -9.13
C LYS A 131 24.60 8.89 -10.39
N SER A 132 25.20 10.03 -10.66
CA SER A 132 25.11 10.70 -11.95
C SER A 132 25.67 9.72 -13.00
N GLY A 133 24.83 9.23 -13.90
CA GLY A 133 25.31 8.42 -15.02
C GLY A 133 26.28 9.25 -15.84
N LYS A 134 27.46 8.69 -16.13
CA LYS A 134 28.29 9.13 -17.25
C LYS A 134 27.64 8.64 -18.54
#